data_AF-A0A093T3Q4-F1
#
_entry.id   AF-A0A093T3Q4-F1
#
_cell.length_a   1.000
_cell.length_b   1.000
_cell.length_c   1.000
_cell.angle_alpha   90.00
_cell.angle_beta   90.00
_cell.angle_gamma   90.00
#
_symmetry.space_group_name_H-M   'P 1'
#
loop_
_entity.id
_entity.type
_entity.pdbx_description
1 polymer ?
#
loop_
_entity_poly.entity_id
_entity_poly.type
_entity_poly.pdbx_seq_one_letter_code
_entity_poly.pdbx_strand_id
1 'polypeptide(L)'
;GCGRQWDNMTCWPEAEVGEVVVRPCPKFLRFVTTFLGNVTRNCTSQGWTDVYPTPYAVACGYDSNITAGEEVCKHGWVDIKTHMQIISSQQGLLFRNVVSSLPNRKLHCTRNYIHMHLFMSFIMRAIAVFIKDVILFESGESEHCFVSSVGCKATMVFFQYCVMANFFWLLVEGLYLHTLLVISFFSERKYFWWYILIGWG
;
A
#
# COMPACT_ATOMS: atom_id res chain seq x y z
N GLY A 1 -1.78 47.84 22.98
CA GLY A 1 -2.05 46.40 22.95
C GLY A 1 -1.17 45.73 21.91
N CYS A 2 -1.18 44.41 21.87
CA CYS A 2 -0.49 43.62 20.88
C CYS A 2 -1.44 43.33 19.70
N GLY A 3 -0.97 43.57 18.47
CA GLY A 3 -1.73 43.29 17.26
C GLY A 3 -1.78 41.81 16.90
N ARG A 4 -2.61 41.44 15.91
CA ARG A 4 -2.67 40.06 15.41
C ARG A 4 -1.31 39.64 14.86
N GLN A 5 -0.89 38.43 15.21
CA GLN A 5 0.39 37.88 14.75
C GLN A 5 0.22 36.42 14.33
N TRP A 6 0.90 36.04 13.24
CA TRP A 6 1.08 34.66 12.81
C TRP A 6 2.51 34.23 13.12
N ASP A 7 2.68 33.11 13.82
CA ASP A 7 3.99 32.58 14.27
C ASP A 7 4.41 31.32 13.50
N ASN A 8 3.91 31.14 12.27
CA ASN A 8 4.09 29.94 11.44
C ASN A 8 3.34 28.68 11.92
N MET A 9 2.66 28.74 13.07
CA MET A 9 1.97 27.59 13.66
C MET A 9 0.51 27.91 14.03
N THR A 10 0.29 29.05 14.68
CA THR A 10 -0.97 29.47 15.29
C THR A 10 -1.21 30.96 15.05
N CYS A 11 -2.48 31.32 14.85
CA CYS A 11 -2.90 32.72 14.69
C CYS A 11 -3.27 33.32 16.05
N TRP A 12 -2.50 34.34 16.45
CA TRP A 12 -2.71 35.10 17.68
C TRP A 12 -3.65 36.29 17.42
N PRO A 13 -4.78 36.39 18.14
CA PRO A 13 -5.70 37.52 18.05
C PRO A 13 -5.08 38.79 18.65
N GLU A 14 -5.70 39.95 18.41
CA GLU A 14 -5.35 41.17 19.16
C GLU A 14 -5.58 40.98 20.67
N ALA A 15 -4.69 41.56 21.48
CA ALA A 15 -4.75 41.48 22.95
C ALA A 15 -4.32 42.78 23.60
N GLU A 16 -4.83 43.06 24.80
CA GLU A 16 -4.44 44.22 25.60
C GLU A 16 -3.15 43.97 26.39
N VAL A 17 -2.46 45.03 26.80
CA VAL A 17 -1.21 44.89 27.56
C VAL A 17 -1.54 44.30 28.94
N GLY A 18 -0.92 43.16 29.26
CA GLY A 18 -1.19 42.37 30.47
C GLY A 18 -2.10 41.16 30.23
N GLU A 19 -2.67 41.01 29.03
CA GLU A 19 -3.56 39.91 28.68
C GLU A 19 -2.78 38.64 28.28
N VAL A 20 -3.22 37.49 28.80
CA VAL A 20 -2.68 36.17 28.45
C VAL A 20 -3.65 35.45 27.53
N VAL A 21 -3.19 35.13 26.32
CA VAL A 21 -3.96 34.41 25.31
C VAL A 21 -3.59 32.94 25.30
N VAL A 22 -4.59 32.06 25.31
CA VAL A 22 -4.44 30.61 25.25
C VAL A 22 -5.02 30.08 23.95
N ARG A 23 -4.27 29.24 23.24
CA ARG A 23 -4.71 28.56 22.02
C ARG A 23 -4.49 27.04 22.16
N PRO A 24 -5.41 26.20 21.66
CA PRO A 24 -5.17 24.77 21.60
C PRO A 24 -4.06 24.45 20.58
N CYS A 25 -3.39 23.33 20.79
CA CYS A 25 -2.42 22.82 19.82
C CYS A 25 -3.03 22.67 18.42
N PRO A 26 -2.28 23.03 17.36
CA PRO A 26 -2.77 22.94 16.00
C PRO A 26 -3.26 21.54 15.63
N LYS A 27 -4.40 21.47 14.92
CA LYS A 27 -5.03 20.19 14.57
C LYS A 27 -4.17 19.31 13.67
N PHE A 28 -3.26 19.88 12.88
CA PHE A 28 -2.34 19.10 12.04
C PHE A 28 -1.34 18.28 12.87
N LEU A 29 -1.06 18.65 14.13
CA LEU A 29 -0.22 17.83 15.00
C LEU A 29 -0.94 16.55 15.48
N ARG A 30 -2.27 16.46 15.32
CA ARG A 30 -3.02 15.22 15.67
C ARG A 30 -2.60 13.99 14.87
N PHE A 31 -1.96 14.17 13.72
CA PHE A 31 -1.41 13.05 12.95
C PHE A 31 -0.21 12.40 13.65
N VAL A 32 0.50 13.14 14.51
CA VAL A 32 1.75 12.71 15.14
C VAL A 32 1.57 12.45 16.64
N THR A 33 0.66 13.16 17.30
CA THR A 33 0.43 13.04 18.74
C THR A 33 -1.06 13.13 19.09
N THR A 34 -1.49 12.29 20.01
CA THR A 34 -2.86 12.32 20.59
C THR A 34 -2.97 13.34 21.74
N PHE A 35 -1.90 14.08 22.02
CA PHE A 35 -1.86 15.03 23.12
C PHE A 35 -2.69 16.30 22.82
N LEU A 36 -3.66 16.58 23.68
CA LEU A 36 -4.51 17.78 23.63
C LEU A 36 -3.93 18.88 24.54
N GLY A 37 -2.75 19.37 24.18
CA GLY A 37 -2.09 20.49 24.87
C GLY A 37 -2.63 21.86 24.45
N ASN A 38 -2.29 22.86 25.26
CA ASN A 38 -2.55 24.28 24.97
C ASN A 38 -1.24 25.06 25.00
N VAL A 39 -1.12 26.04 24.13
CA VAL A 39 -0.02 27.01 24.06
C VAL A 39 -0.49 28.39 24.50
N THR A 40 0.39 29.13 25.17
CA THR A 40 0.05 30.42 25.77
C THR A 40 1.04 31.51 25.37
N ARG A 41 0.57 32.74 25.21
CA ARG A 41 1.40 33.95 25.05
C ARG A 41 0.85 35.08 25.89
N ASN A 42 1.75 35.90 26.41
CA ASN A 42 1.41 37.09 27.16
C ASN A 42 1.67 38.34 26.28
N CYS A 43 0.76 39.30 26.31
CA CYS A 43 0.97 40.60 25.69
C CYS A 43 1.60 41.57 26.70
N THR A 44 2.81 42.04 26.42
CA THR A 44 3.51 43.03 27.25
C THR A 44 3.53 44.40 26.59
N SER A 45 3.98 45.43 27.31
CA SER A 45 4.20 46.78 26.74
C SER A 45 5.24 46.79 25.60
N GLN A 46 6.09 45.76 25.54
CA GLN A 46 7.09 45.54 24.48
C GLN A 46 6.57 44.67 23.32
N GLY A 47 5.33 44.15 23.41
CA GLY A 47 4.75 43.24 22.42
C GLY A 47 4.56 41.82 22.95
N TRP A 48 4.41 40.86 22.03
CA TRP A 48 4.16 39.46 22.35
C TRP A 48 5.38 38.77 22.96
N THR A 49 5.20 38.04 24.07
CA THR A 49 6.23 37.15 24.60
C THR A 49 6.41 35.88 23.77
N ASP A 50 7.44 35.10 24.05
CA ASP A 50 7.59 33.75 23.50
C ASP A 50 6.45 32.82 23.94
N VAL A 51 6.23 31.77 23.17
CA VAL A 51 5.17 30.79 23.37
C VAL A 51 5.51 29.88 24.55
N TYR A 52 4.65 29.80 25.56
CA TYR A 52 4.84 28.92 26.71
C TYR A 52 3.83 27.76 26.69
N PRO A 53 4.26 26.50 26.88
CA PRO A 53 5.65 26.02 27.02
C PRO A 53 6.46 26.10 25.70
N THR A 54 7.73 26.53 25.76
CA THR A 54 8.66 26.47 24.62
C THR A 54 9.40 25.13 24.61
N PRO A 55 9.65 24.51 23.44
CA PRO A 55 9.10 24.76 22.11
C PRO A 55 7.71 24.09 21.90
N TYR A 56 7.00 24.44 20.81
CA TYR A 56 5.70 23.85 20.43
C TYR A 56 5.68 22.31 20.50
N ALA A 57 6.81 21.66 20.20
CA ALA A 57 6.98 20.22 20.33
C ALA A 57 6.65 19.72 21.75
N VAL A 58 7.20 20.37 22.79
CA VAL A 58 6.95 20.00 24.18
C VAL A 58 5.52 20.33 24.59
N ALA A 59 5.01 21.50 24.20
CA ALA A 59 3.65 21.92 24.54
C ALA A 59 2.57 21.02 23.93
N CYS A 60 2.84 20.46 22.75
CA CYS A 60 1.92 19.60 22.03
C CYS A 60 2.27 18.12 22.13
N GLY A 61 3.17 17.70 23.03
CA GLY A 61 3.46 16.28 23.28
C GLY A 61 4.10 15.57 22.09
N TYR A 62 4.93 16.29 21.32
CA TYR A 62 5.86 15.72 20.35
C TYR A 62 7.16 15.40 21.09
N ASP A 63 7.37 14.12 21.37
CA ASP A 63 8.63 13.61 21.89
C ASP A 63 9.52 13.18 20.71
N SER A 64 10.65 13.84 20.53
CA SER A 64 11.63 13.46 19.50
C SER A 64 12.27 12.09 19.77
N ASN A 65 12.15 11.56 20.99
CA ASN A 65 12.64 10.23 21.36
C ASN A 65 11.58 9.12 21.17
N ILE A 66 10.30 9.48 20.99
CA ILE A 66 9.27 8.53 20.61
C ILE A 66 9.09 8.67 19.11
N THR A 67 9.97 8.00 18.37
CA THR A 67 9.72 7.68 16.97
C THR A 67 8.37 6.95 16.90
N ALA A 68 7.29 7.67 16.62
CA ALA A 68 6.03 7.08 16.17
C ALA A 68 6.24 6.22 14.89
N GLY A 69 7.42 6.32 14.26
CA GLY A 69 7.90 5.41 13.23
C GLY A 69 8.28 4.00 13.72
N GLU A 70 8.59 3.79 15.00
CA GLU A 70 9.07 2.48 15.48
C GLU A 70 7.93 1.46 15.68
N GLU A 71 6.75 1.93 16.09
CA GLU A 71 5.54 1.10 16.26
C GLU A 71 4.87 0.82 14.91
N VAL A 72 4.85 1.82 14.01
CA VAL A 72 4.31 1.69 12.65
C VAL A 72 5.18 0.78 11.77
N CYS A 73 6.51 0.83 11.95
CA CYS A 73 7.40 -0.11 11.28
C CYS A 73 7.11 -1.55 11.72
N LYS A 74 6.96 -1.83 13.02
CA LYS A 74 6.65 -3.20 13.48
C LYS A 74 5.36 -3.76 12.87
N HIS A 75 4.31 -2.95 12.75
CA HIS A 75 3.06 -3.39 12.14
C HIS A 75 3.21 -3.65 10.63
N GLY A 76 3.93 -2.77 9.90
CA GLY A 76 4.21 -2.96 8.47
C GLY A 76 5.09 -4.19 8.20
N TRP A 77 6.14 -4.41 8.99
CA TRP A 77 7.00 -5.60 8.87
C TRP A 77 6.25 -6.90 9.13
N VAL A 78 5.30 -6.92 10.07
CA VAL A 78 4.47 -8.09 10.35
C VAL A 78 3.45 -8.35 9.23
N ASP A 79 2.84 -7.31 8.66
CA ASP A 79 1.87 -7.44 7.58
C ASP A 79 2.54 -7.89 6.27
N ILE A 80 3.71 -7.34 5.92
CA ILE A 80 4.54 -7.84 4.80
C ILE A 80 4.93 -9.29 5.02
N LYS A 81 5.37 -9.64 6.24
CA LYS A 81 5.86 -11.00 6.54
C LYS A 81 4.72 -12.01 6.48
N THR A 82 3.51 -11.66 6.91
CA THR A 82 2.32 -12.52 6.77
C THR A 82 1.88 -12.63 5.31
N HIS A 83 1.89 -11.54 4.55
CA HIS A 83 1.57 -11.59 3.11
C HIS A 83 2.60 -12.40 2.31
N MET A 84 3.89 -12.23 2.56
CA MET A 84 4.97 -13.04 2.00
C MET A 84 4.84 -14.52 2.39
N GLN A 85 4.46 -14.83 3.63
CA GLN A 85 4.26 -16.21 4.09
C GLN A 85 3.09 -16.88 3.35
N ILE A 86 2.01 -16.13 3.08
CA ILE A 86 0.85 -16.63 2.34
C ILE A 86 1.18 -16.83 0.84
N ILE A 87 1.94 -15.90 0.23
CA ILE A 87 2.32 -16.01 -1.19
C ILE A 87 3.34 -17.13 -1.41
N SER A 88 4.35 -17.24 -0.53
CA SER A 88 5.39 -18.29 -0.62
C SER A 88 4.84 -19.69 -0.38
N SER A 89 3.87 -19.86 0.55
CA SER A 89 3.23 -21.15 0.80
C SER A 89 2.36 -21.63 -0.37
N GLN A 90 1.66 -20.71 -1.05
CA GLN A 90 0.89 -21.00 -2.27
C GLN A 90 1.81 -21.39 -3.44
N GLN A 91 2.92 -20.67 -3.63
CA GLN A 91 3.89 -20.96 -4.70
C GLN A 91 4.66 -22.27 -4.47
N GLY A 92 4.99 -22.62 -3.22
CA GLY A 92 5.69 -23.86 -2.89
C GLY A 92 4.88 -25.13 -3.21
N LEU A 93 3.57 -25.10 -2.98
CA LEU A 93 2.67 -26.21 -3.34
C LEU A 93 2.57 -26.39 -4.86
N LEU A 94 2.49 -25.27 -5.61
CA LEU A 94 2.48 -25.31 -7.08
C LEU A 94 3.81 -25.80 -7.66
N PHE A 95 4.94 -25.36 -7.11
CA PHE A 95 6.27 -25.80 -7.54
C PHE A 95 6.49 -27.30 -7.27
N ARG A 96 5.97 -27.82 -6.16
CA ARG A 96 6.03 -29.25 -5.83
C ARG A 96 5.24 -30.11 -6.82
N ASN A 97 4.09 -29.62 -7.30
CA ASN A 97 3.32 -30.27 -8.37
C ASN A 97 4.04 -30.20 -9.74
N VAL A 98 4.75 -29.12 -10.03
CA VAL A 98 5.58 -28.98 -11.25
C VAL A 98 6.76 -29.95 -11.21
N VAL A 99 7.50 -30.03 -10.11
CA VAL A 99 8.65 -30.96 -9.96
C VAL A 99 8.23 -32.42 -10.04
N SER A 100 7.07 -32.80 -9.52
CA SER A 100 6.57 -34.18 -9.69
C SER A 100 6.12 -34.49 -11.12
N SER A 101 5.80 -33.47 -11.93
CA SER A 101 5.38 -33.63 -13.33
C SER A 101 6.53 -33.67 -14.35
N LEU A 102 7.73 -33.25 -13.94
CA LEU A 102 8.92 -33.09 -14.80
C LEU A 102 9.68 -34.39 -15.20
N PRO A 103 9.65 -35.53 -14.49
CA PRO A 103 10.45 -36.68 -14.89
C PRO A 103 9.94 -37.47 -16.11
N ASN A 104 8.69 -37.25 -16.55
CA ASN A 104 8.10 -38.03 -17.63
C ASN A 104 8.07 -37.23 -18.94
N ARG A 105 9.00 -37.53 -19.86
CA ARG A 105 9.05 -37.04 -21.26
C ARG A 105 7.76 -37.33 -22.11
N LYS A 106 6.66 -37.77 -21.50
CA LYS A 106 5.34 -38.01 -22.11
C LYS A 106 4.30 -36.90 -21.85
N LEU A 107 4.63 -35.83 -21.12
CA LEU A 107 3.63 -34.84 -20.64
C LEU A 107 3.42 -33.58 -21.51
N HIS A 108 3.88 -33.55 -22.76
CA HIS A 108 3.53 -32.47 -23.71
C HIS A 108 2.09 -32.63 -24.26
N CYS A 109 1.13 -32.72 -23.36
CA CYS A 109 -0.31 -32.65 -23.67
C CYS A 109 -0.80 -31.20 -23.54
N THR A 110 -1.85 -30.86 -24.27
CA THR A 110 -2.63 -29.59 -24.18
C THR A 110 -2.87 -29.13 -22.73
N ARG A 111 -3.15 -30.08 -21.82
CA ARG A 111 -3.26 -29.86 -20.37
C ARG A 111 -2.04 -29.18 -19.73
N ASN A 112 -0.83 -29.62 -20.05
CA ASN A 112 0.41 -29.08 -19.46
C ASN A 112 0.66 -27.61 -19.87
N TYR A 113 0.11 -27.20 -21.02
CA TYR A 113 0.25 -25.84 -21.52
C TYR A 113 -0.65 -24.84 -20.78
N ILE A 114 -1.88 -25.23 -20.43
CA ILE A 114 -2.80 -24.41 -19.63
C ILE A 114 -2.21 -24.18 -18.24
N HIS A 115 -1.69 -25.23 -17.59
CA HIS A 115 -1.02 -25.10 -16.30
C HIS A 115 0.23 -24.21 -16.38
N MET A 116 0.97 -24.23 -17.49
CA MET A 116 2.12 -23.34 -17.67
C MET A 116 1.68 -21.87 -17.72
N HIS A 117 0.61 -21.54 -18.43
CA HIS A 117 0.07 -20.17 -18.46
C HIS A 117 -0.50 -19.72 -17.12
N LEU A 118 -1.19 -20.62 -16.41
CA LEU A 118 -1.65 -20.37 -15.05
C LEU A 118 -0.47 -20.02 -14.13
N PHE A 119 0.61 -20.80 -14.20
CA PHE A 119 1.82 -20.55 -13.42
C PHE A 119 2.45 -19.19 -13.75
N MET A 120 2.54 -18.83 -15.04
CA MET A 120 3.01 -17.51 -15.47
C MET A 120 2.13 -16.39 -14.94
N SER A 121 0.81 -16.57 -14.85
CA SER A 121 -0.08 -15.57 -14.23
C SER A 121 0.18 -15.39 -12.73
N PHE A 122 0.48 -16.48 -12.01
CA PHE A 122 0.87 -16.41 -10.59
C PHE A 122 2.20 -15.69 -10.38
N ILE A 123 3.20 -15.94 -11.23
CA ILE A 123 4.48 -15.24 -11.18
C ILE A 123 4.28 -13.74 -11.42
N MET A 124 3.53 -13.37 -12.48
CA MET A 124 3.28 -11.96 -12.76
C MET A 124 2.51 -11.26 -11.65
N ARG A 125 1.53 -11.94 -11.03
CA ARG A 125 0.81 -11.42 -9.86
C ARG A 125 1.75 -11.18 -8.68
N ALA A 126 2.67 -12.11 -8.41
CA ALA A 126 3.65 -11.93 -7.34
C ALA A 126 4.56 -10.72 -7.62
N ILE A 127 5.11 -10.61 -8.84
CA ILE A 127 5.93 -9.46 -9.26
C ILE A 127 5.15 -8.15 -9.12
N ALA A 128 3.88 -8.12 -9.53
CA ALA A 128 3.06 -6.92 -9.42
C ALA A 128 2.80 -6.49 -7.96
N VAL A 129 2.60 -7.45 -7.04
CA VAL A 129 2.50 -7.17 -5.60
C VAL A 129 3.81 -6.58 -5.08
N PHE A 130 4.95 -7.16 -5.43
CA PHE A 130 6.26 -6.61 -5.05
C PHE A 130 6.48 -5.18 -5.54
N ILE A 131 6.15 -4.90 -6.81
CA ILE A 131 6.30 -3.55 -7.37
C ILE A 131 5.38 -2.57 -6.65
N LYS A 132 4.12 -2.97 -6.39
CA LYS A 132 3.17 -2.14 -5.63
C LYS A 132 3.69 -1.85 -4.23
N ASP A 133 4.18 -2.86 -3.53
CA ASP A 133 4.70 -2.72 -2.17
C ASP A 133 5.93 -1.81 -2.16
N VAL A 134 6.89 -1.98 -3.07
CA VAL A 134 8.07 -1.09 -3.18
C VAL A 134 7.64 0.37 -3.34
N ILE A 135 6.69 0.66 -4.24
CA ILE A 135 6.18 2.02 -4.46
C ILE A 135 5.47 2.55 -3.21
N LEU A 136 4.75 1.69 -2.50
CA LEU A 136 3.98 2.06 -1.31
C LEU A 136 4.89 2.30 -0.09
N PHE A 137 5.99 1.55 0.05
CA PHE A 137 7.00 1.74 1.09
C PHE A 137 7.91 2.94 0.83
N GLU A 138 8.18 3.27 -0.43
CA GLU A 138 8.90 4.52 -0.78
C GLU A 138 8.06 5.77 -0.47
N SER A 139 6.74 5.62 -0.32
CA SER A 139 5.79 6.69 0.03
C SER A 139 5.54 6.86 1.54
N GLY A 140 6.42 6.34 2.39
CA GLY A 140 6.46 6.74 3.80
C GLY A 140 6.94 8.19 3.93
N GLU A 141 6.09 9.09 4.40
CA GLU A 141 6.38 10.50 4.76
C GLU A 141 6.46 11.58 3.66
N SER A 142 5.71 11.49 2.57
CA SER A 142 5.30 12.76 1.93
C SER A 142 3.92 12.67 1.31
N GLU A 143 3.02 13.44 1.92
CA GLU A 143 1.68 13.68 1.45
C GLU A 143 1.67 14.01 -0.05
N HIS A 144 0.75 13.36 -0.77
CA HIS A 144 0.17 13.87 -2.01
C HIS A 144 1.10 14.17 -3.20
N CYS A 145 2.19 13.42 -3.43
CA CYS A 145 3.06 13.74 -4.56
C CYS A 145 3.47 12.56 -5.48
N PHE A 146 2.54 11.70 -5.91
CA PHE A 146 2.73 10.90 -7.16
C PHE A 146 1.44 10.57 -7.94
N VAL A 147 0.29 11.14 -7.59
CA VAL A 147 -0.99 10.91 -8.30
C VAL A 147 -0.95 11.42 -9.75
N SER A 148 0.04 12.26 -10.11
CA SER A 148 0.17 12.84 -11.47
C SER A 148 1.28 12.21 -12.33
N SER A 149 2.07 11.24 -11.83
CA SER A 149 3.06 10.58 -12.68
C SER A 149 2.40 9.48 -13.49
N VAL A 150 2.60 9.54 -14.82
CA VAL A 150 2.17 8.49 -15.76
C VAL A 150 2.64 7.11 -15.31
N GLY A 151 3.81 7.04 -14.64
CA GLY A 151 4.37 5.80 -14.10
C GLY A 151 3.52 5.17 -12.99
N CYS A 152 3.04 5.94 -12.01
CA CYS A 152 2.21 5.41 -10.93
C CYS A 152 0.86 4.89 -11.46
N LYS A 153 0.23 5.66 -12.35
CA LYS A 153 -1.00 5.23 -13.02
C LYS A 153 -0.78 3.95 -13.85
N ALA A 154 0.32 3.86 -14.58
CA ALA A 154 0.68 2.66 -15.35
C ALA A 154 0.90 1.45 -14.44
N THR A 155 1.61 1.61 -13.33
CA THR A 155 1.84 0.52 -12.37
C THR A 155 0.55 0.02 -11.72
N MET A 156 -0.35 0.92 -11.35
CA MET A 156 -1.65 0.54 -10.78
C MET A 156 -2.52 -0.21 -11.80
N VAL A 157 -2.52 0.22 -13.07
CA VAL A 157 -3.20 -0.49 -14.16
C VAL A 157 -2.57 -1.86 -14.40
N PHE A 158 -1.24 -1.95 -14.42
CA PHE A 158 -0.52 -3.21 -14.56
C PHE A 158 -0.83 -4.19 -13.42
N PHE A 159 -0.87 -3.69 -12.17
CA PHE A 159 -1.24 -4.49 -11.01
C PHE A 159 -2.64 -5.08 -11.15
N GLN A 160 -3.63 -4.25 -11.50
CA GLN A 160 -5.00 -4.72 -11.71
C GLN A 160 -5.08 -5.76 -12.84
N TYR A 161 -4.35 -5.54 -13.94
CA TYR A 161 -4.26 -6.51 -15.03
C TYR A 161 -3.69 -7.85 -14.56
N CYS A 162 -2.58 -7.88 -13.84
CA CYS A 162 -1.98 -9.12 -13.35
C CYS A 162 -2.91 -9.90 -12.39
N VAL A 163 -3.67 -9.18 -11.55
CA VAL A 163 -4.65 -9.80 -10.66
C VAL A 163 -5.81 -10.40 -11.47
N MET A 164 -6.38 -9.64 -12.41
CA MET A 164 -7.48 -10.13 -13.25
C MET A 164 -7.06 -11.32 -14.12
N ALA A 165 -5.88 -11.25 -14.75
CA ALA A 165 -5.32 -12.34 -15.55
C ALA A 165 -5.16 -13.62 -14.71
N ASN A 166 -4.75 -13.52 -13.44
CA ASN A 166 -4.66 -14.68 -12.56
C ASN A 166 -6.04 -15.34 -12.30
N PHE A 167 -7.08 -14.54 -12.07
CA PHE A 167 -8.44 -15.06 -11.92
C PHE A 167 -8.98 -15.68 -13.22
N PHE A 168 -8.74 -15.04 -14.37
CA PHE A 168 -9.17 -15.58 -15.66
C PHE A 168 -8.45 -16.90 -16.00
N TRP A 169 -7.16 -17.02 -15.71
CA TRP A 169 -6.44 -18.28 -15.92
C TRP A 169 -6.93 -19.41 -14.99
N LEU A 170 -7.28 -19.11 -13.74
CA LEU A 170 -7.95 -20.07 -12.84
C LEU A 170 -9.32 -20.50 -13.39
N LEU A 171 -10.09 -19.56 -13.93
CA LEU A 171 -11.38 -19.84 -14.55
C LEU A 171 -11.22 -20.71 -15.82
N VAL A 172 -10.24 -20.40 -16.67
CA VAL A 172 -9.93 -21.17 -17.89
C VAL A 172 -9.53 -22.60 -17.55
N GLU A 173 -8.72 -22.81 -16.51
CA GLU A 173 -8.37 -24.15 -16.03
C GLU A 173 -9.61 -24.91 -15.56
N GLY A 174 -10.50 -24.25 -14.79
CA GLY A 174 -11.77 -24.84 -14.33
C GLY A 174 -12.71 -25.21 -15.49
N LEU A 175 -12.88 -24.31 -16.46
CA LEU A 175 -13.69 -24.53 -17.66
C LEU A 175 -13.11 -25.65 -18.53
N TYR A 176 -11.79 -25.69 -18.69
CA TYR A 176 -11.10 -26.75 -19.43
C TYR A 176 -11.35 -28.12 -18.79
N LEU A 177 -11.20 -28.23 -17.47
CA LEU A 177 -11.42 -29.47 -16.74
C LEU A 177 -12.88 -29.91 -16.81
N HIS A 178 -13.83 -28.98 -16.64
CA HIS A 178 -15.26 -29.27 -16.78
C HIS A 178 -15.63 -29.73 -18.20
N THR A 179 -15.11 -29.07 -19.23
CA THR A 179 -15.37 -29.40 -20.63
C THR A 179 -14.82 -30.79 -20.99
N LEU A 180 -13.64 -31.14 -20.46
CA LEU A 180 -13.03 -32.45 -20.66
C LEU A 180 -13.87 -33.58 -20.03
N LEU A 181 -14.45 -33.34 -18.86
CA LEU A 181 -15.30 -34.32 -18.18
C LEU A 181 -16.67 -34.50 -18.84
N VAL A 182 -17.29 -33.41 -19.30
CA VAL A 182 -18.68 -33.43 -19.80
C VAL A 182 -18.76 -33.72 -21.30
N ILE A 183 -17.80 -33.26 -22.10
CA ILE A 183 -17.95 -33.21 -23.55
C ILE A 183 -16.71 -33.81 -24.25
N SER A 184 -16.41 -35.07 -23.92
CA SER A 184 -15.22 -35.88 -24.29
C SER A 184 -14.76 -35.93 -25.77
N PHE A 185 -15.35 -35.18 -26.71
CA PHE A 185 -15.12 -35.21 -28.16
C PHE A 185 -14.81 -33.84 -28.79
N PHE A 186 -13.87 -33.07 -28.26
CA PHE A 186 -13.57 -31.74 -28.80
C PHE A 186 -12.28 -31.60 -29.59
N SER A 187 -12.36 -30.80 -30.66
CA SER A 187 -11.23 -30.37 -31.50
C SER A 187 -10.34 -29.42 -30.70
N GLU A 188 -9.28 -29.97 -30.10
CA GLU A 188 -8.40 -29.25 -29.17
C GLU A 188 -7.82 -27.95 -29.74
N ARG A 189 -7.53 -27.87 -31.05
CA ARG A 189 -6.69 -26.81 -31.62
C ARG A 189 -7.40 -25.44 -31.78
N LYS A 190 -8.70 -25.41 -32.09
CA LYS A 190 -9.45 -24.15 -32.26
C LYS A 190 -9.90 -23.55 -30.93
N TYR A 191 -10.41 -24.39 -30.02
CA TYR A 191 -10.84 -23.94 -28.69
C TYR A 191 -9.68 -23.50 -27.81
N PHE A 192 -8.49 -24.08 -28.01
CA PHE A 192 -7.29 -23.68 -27.29
C PHE A 192 -6.91 -22.21 -27.52
N TRP A 193 -7.00 -21.71 -28.76
CA TRP A 193 -6.78 -20.29 -29.05
C TRP A 193 -7.80 -19.40 -28.35
N TRP A 194 -9.06 -19.85 -28.25
CA TRP A 194 -10.11 -19.14 -27.52
C TRP A 194 -9.81 -19.06 -26.01
N TYR A 195 -9.31 -20.15 -25.42
CA TYR A 195 -8.92 -20.17 -24.01
C TYR A 195 -7.75 -19.22 -23.70
N ILE A 196 -6.75 -19.13 -24.60
CA ILE A 196 -5.64 -18.18 -24.46
C ILE A 196 -6.15 -16.73 -24.54
N LEU A 197 -7.07 -16.45 -25.46
CA LEU A 197 -7.68 -15.12 -25.60
C LEU A 197 -8.50 -14.75 -24.34
N ILE A 198 -9.23 -15.68 -23.74
CA ILE A 198 -9.97 -15.42 -22.49
C ILE A 198 -9.02 -15.22 -21.30
N GLY A 199 -7.89 -15.95 -21.27
CA GLY A 199 -6.94 -15.86 -20.17
C GLY A 199 -6.13 -14.56 -20.14
N TRP A 200 -5.78 -14.01 -21.30
CA TRP A 200 -4.92 -12.82 -21.43
C TRP A 200 -5.62 -11.57 -21.98
N GLY A 201 -6.77 -11.72 -22.64
CA GLY A 201 -7.54 -10.62 -23.25
C GLY A 201 -8.66 -10.15 -22.35
#